data_AF-A0AAD9NQC8-F1
#
_entry.id   AF-A0AAD9NQC8-F1
#
_cell.length_a   1.000
_cell.length_b   1.000
_cell.length_c   1.000
_cell.angle_alpha   90.00
_cell.angle_beta   90.00
_cell.angle_gamma   90.00
#
_symmetry.space_group_name_H-M   'P 1'
#
loop_
_entity.id
_entity.type
_entity.pdbx_description
1 polymer ?
#
loop_
_entity_poly.entity_id
_entity_poly.type
_entity_poly.pdbx_seq_one_letter_code
_entity_poly.pdbx_strand_id
1 'polypeptide(L)'
;MAFFNLTHLGYRNAIYEHVKDPVDTPHHIFHSGLFRTPDQVRLPPINRKEGLPEASLLPTNQTAGYGPGPAGSHEEYMRQRTKHIRNPAEPKDIYRYPVTTAQEIALWRKDERIHQKEPWTQCYRYVIVASEMTKYAMFECSCIHYMRYIRLASIQCFSKQNDYECITAL
;
A
#
# COMPACT_ATOMS: atom_id res chain seq x y z
N MET A 1 -20.26 28.34 -0.90
CA MET A 1 -19.05 27.52 -1.10
C MET A 1 -18.33 27.39 0.23
N ALA A 2 -18.09 26.18 0.72
CA ALA A 2 -17.38 25.95 1.98
C ALA A 2 -15.90 25.69 1.69
N PHE A 3 -15.07 26.70 1.83
CA PHE A 3 -13.61 26.56 1.80
C PHE A 3 -13.19 26.09 3.20
N PHE A 4 -12.44 24.98 3.30
CA PHE A 4 -11.97 24.40 4.58
C PHE A 4 -13.03 23.77 5.49
N ASN A 5 -14.09 23.19 4.94
CA ASN A 5 -15.11 22.52 5.76
C ASN A 5 -15.81 23.45 6.78
N LEU A 6 -15.63 24.76 6.66
CA LEU A 6 -16.33 25.76 7.47
C LEU A 6 -17.61 26.16 6.75
N THR A 7 -18.74 25.92 7.41
CA THR A 7 -20.08 26.33 6.95
C THR A 7 -20.63 27.37 7.91
N HIS A 8 -21.70 28.09 7.52
CA HIS A 8 -22.39 29.03 8.43
C HIS A 8 -22.96 28.34 9.68
N LEU A 9 -23.07 27.00 9.67
CA LEU A 9 -23.52 26.17 10.79
C LEU A 9 -22.35 25.58 11.59
N GLY A 10 -21.11 25.88 11.23
CA GLY A 10 -19.89 25.41 11.89
C GLY A 10 -18.98 24.54 11.02
N TYR A 11 -18.01 23.90 11.66
CA TYR A 11 -17.06 22.99 11.02
C TYR A 11 -17.74 21.65 10.70
N ARG A 12 -17.66 21.22 9.44
CA ARG A 12 -18.25 19.98 8.95
C ARG A 12 -17.17 19.02 8.46
N ASN A 13 -16.96 17.92 9.18
CA ASN A 13 -15.97 16.92 8.76
C ASN A 13 -16.58 15.86 7.85
N ALA A 14 -16.58 16.12 6.54
CA ALA A 14 -17.18 15.23 5.54
C ALA A 14 -16.63 13.80 5.59
N ILE A 15 -15.37 13.61 5.98
CA ILE A 15 -14.74 12.28 6.01
C ILE A 15 -15.38 11.40 7.12
N TYR A 16 -15.64 11.99 8.29
CA TYR A 16 -16.18 11.24 9.43
C TYR A 16 -17.64 10.85 9.24
N GLU A 17 -18.42 11.62 8.49
CA GLU A 17 -19.80 11.29 8.14
C GLU A 17 -19.91 9.99 7.33
N HIS A 18 -18.86 9.65 6.60
CA HIS A 18 -18.81 8.45 5.77
C HIS A 18 -18.17 7.25 6.49
N VAL A 19 -17.66 7.39 7.72
CA VAL A 19 -17.07 6.27 8.48
C VAL A 19 -18.18 5.33 8.96
N LYS A 20 -17.94 4.02 8.88
CA LYS A 20 -18.93 3.00 9.24
C LYS A 20 -19.24 3.03 10.74
N ASP A 21 -18.18 2.92 11.53
CA ASP A 21 -18.19 2.88 12.99
C ASP A 21 -17.27 4.00 13.53
N PRO A 22 -17.76 5.26 13.58
CA PRO A 22 -16.97 6.39 14.05
C PRO A 22 -16.69 6.25 15.56
N VAL A 23 -15.49 6.65 15.98
CA VAL A 23 -15.17 6.79 17.40
C VAL A 23 -16.01 7.92 17.99
N ASP A 24 -16.60 7.68 19.16
CA ASP A 24 -17.37 8.66 19.94
C ASP A 24 -16.49 9.83 20.40
N THR A 25 -16.27 10.76 19.48
CA THR A 25 -15.66 12.05 19.76
C THR A 25 -16.77 13.05 20.08
N PRO A 26 -16.51 14.07 20.93
CA PRO A 26 -17.51 15.08 21.27
C PRO A 26 -18.20 15.64 20.03
N HIS A 27 -17.43 15.95 18.98
CA HIS A 27 -17.92 16.42 17.69
C HIS A 27 -18.89 15.44 17.02
N HIS A 28 -18.58 14.14 17.00
CA HIS A 28 -19.48 13.13 16.43
C HIS A 28 -20.78 13.02 17.23
N ILE A 29 -20.71 13.08 18.56
CA ILE A 29 -21.87 13.01 19.44
C ILE A 29 -22.79 14.23 19.20
N PHE A 30 -22.23 15.44 19.00
CA PHE A 30 -23.01 16.65 18.70
C PHE A 30 -23.73 16.59 17.34
N HIS A 31 -23.10 16.02 16.31
CA HIS A 31 -23.68 15.94 14.97
C HIS A 31 -24.64 14.76 14.76
N SER A 32 -24.45 13.66 15.48
CA SER A 32 -25.30 12.45 15.39
C SER A 32 -26.67 12.61 16.08
N GLY A 33 -26.87 13.68 16.85
CA GLY A 33 -28.12 13.90 17.59
C GLY A 33 -28.27 13.01 18.83
N LEU A 34 -27.22 12.27 19.21
CA LEU A 34 -27.14 11.42 20.42
C LEU A 34 -27.25 12.23 21.73
N PHE A 35 -27.10 13.56 21.69
CA PHE A 35 -27.34 14.46 22.83
C PHE A 35 -28.81 14.65 23.23
N ARG A 36 -29.78 14.03 22.55
CA ARG A 36 -31.21 14.26 22.84
C ARG A 36 -31.71 13.58 24.12
N THR A 37 -30.97 12.64 24.70
CA THR A 37 -31.34 11.97 25.95
C THR A 37 -30.25 12.11 27.03
N PRO A 38 -30.58 12.62 28.23
CA PRO A 38 -29.61 12.87 29.31
C PRO A 38 -28.91 11.60 29.81
N ASP A 39 -29.49 10.41 29.60
CA ASP A 39 -28.91 9.12 30.02
C ASP A 39 -27.76 8.60 29.14
N GLN A 40 -27.51 9.21 27.96
CA GLN A 40 -26.52 8.74 26.99
C GLN A 40 -25.15 9.43 27.10
N VAL A 41 -24.97 10.42 27.98
CA VAL A 41 -23.67 11.05 28.23
C VAL A 41 -22.87 10.18 29.21
N ARG A 42 -22.49 8.98 28.79
CA ARG A 42 -21.51 8.15 29.52
C ARG A 42 -20.18 8.29 28.81
N LEU A 43 -19.12 8.50 29.60
CA LEU A 43 -17.76 8.40 29.08
C LEU A 43 -17.61 7.02 28.41
N PRO A 44 -16.90 6.94 27.27
CA PRO A 44 -16.62 5.65 26.67
C PRO A 44 -15.98 4.75 27.72
N PRO A 45 -16.39 3.48 27.83
CA PRO A 45 -15.87 2.58 28.85
C PRO A 45 -14.35 2.51 28.72
N ILE A 46 -13.65 2.70 29.84
CA ILE A 46 -12.20 2.52 29.89
C ILE A 46 -11.94 1.04 29.65
N ASN A 47 -11.46 0.68 28.46
CA ASN A 47 -11.07 -0.68 28.13
C ASN A 47 -9.95 -1.11 29.09
N ARG A 48 -10.27 -1.98 30.05
CA ARG A 48 -9.26 -2.62 30.91
C ARG A 48 -8.37 -3.49 30.03
N LYS A 49 -7.08 -3.61 30.38
CA LYS A 49 -6.09 -4.41 29.63
C LYS A 49 -6.55 -5.84 29.35
N GLU A 50 -7.40 -6.39 30.20
CA GLU A 50 -8.01 -7.74 30.09
C GLU A 50 -8.87 -7.95 28.83
N GLY A 51 -9.36 -6.89 28.18
CA GLY A 51 -10.17 -6.97 26.96
C GLY A 51 -9.43 -6.64 25.66
N LEU A 52 -8.15 -6.30 25.73
CA LEU A 52 -7.34 -6.07 24.52
C LEU A 52 -6.80 -7.41 24.01
N PRO A 53 -6.80 -7.65 22.69
CA PRO A 53 -6.21 -8.86 22.14
C PRO A 53 -4.73 -8.94 22.56
N GLU A 54 -4.32 -10.11 23.05
CA GLU A 54 -2.90 -10.37 23.34
C GLU A 54 -2.06 -10.11 22.09
N ALA A 55 -0.89 -9.52 22.27
CA ALA A 55 0.03 -9.28 21.17
C ALA A 55 0.43 -10.63 20.56
N SER A 56 0.00 -10.88 19.34
CA SER A 56 0.29 -12.13 18.65
C SER A 56 1.80 -12.27 18.44
N LEU A 57 2.40 -13.34 18.96
CA LEU A 57 3.83 -13.67 18.75
C LEU A 57 4.16 -13.85 17.25
N LEU A 58 3.18 -14.31 16.48
CA LEU A 58 3.25 -14.40 15.03
C LEU A 58 2.64 -13.13 14.42
N PRO A 59 3.27 -12.53 13.40
CA PRO A 59 2.71 -11.36 12.73
C PRO A 59 1.47 -11.78 11.93
N THR A 60 0.28 -11.64 12.52
CA THR A 60 -0.99 -11.89 11.83
C THR A 60 -1.23 -10.84 10.75
N ASN A 61 -0.80 -9.60 10.99
CA ASN A 61 -0.93 -8.45 10.11
C ASN A 61 0.29 -7.53 10.22
N GLN A 62 0.45 -6.61 9.25
CA GLN A 62 1.54 -5.63 9.24
C GLN A 62 1.55 -4.72 10.50
N THR A 63 0.39 -4.47 11.10
CA THR A 63 0.24 -3.68 12.33
C THR A 63 0.43 -4.48 13.62
N ALA A 64 0.41 -5.82 13.60
CA ALA A 64 0.42 -6.64 14.81
C ALA A 64 1.66 -6.42 15.69
N GLY A 65 2.83 -6.19 15.08
CA GLY A 65 4.07 -5.89 15.79
C GLY A 65 4.20 -4.45 16.32
N TYR A 66 3.27 -3.56 15.98
CA TYR A 66 3.34 -2.12 16.28
C TYR A 66 2.16 -1.60 17.12
N GLY A 67 1.17 -2.44 17.41
CA GLY A 67 -0.02 -2.09 18.19
C GLY A 67 -1.28 -1.86 17.33
N PRO A 68 -2.37 -1.34 17.92
CA PRO A 68 -3.69 -1.25 17.29
C PRO A 68 -3.81 -0.16 16.20
N GLY A 69 -2.71 0.27 15.58
CA GLY A 69 -2.67 1.37 14.62
C GLY A 69 -2.45 2.75 15.26
N PRO A 70 -2.69 3.85 14.53
CA PRO A 70 -2.36 5.20 14.99
C PRO A 70 -3.21 5.70 16.16
N ALA A 71 -4.39 5.11 16.40
CA ALA A 71 -5.32 5.47 17.49
C ALA A 71 -5.60 6.99 17.64
N GLY A 72 -5.56 7.75 16.53
CA GLY A 72 -5.75 9.21 16.54
C GLY A 72 -4.51 10.04 16.87
N SER A 73 -3.36 9.41 17.17
CA SER A 73 -2.08 10.09 17.34
C SER A 73 -1.43 10.38 15.98
N HIS A 74 -1.12 11.66 15.75
CA HIS A 74 -0.42 12.10 14.53
C HIS A 74 1.03 11.58 14.48
N GLU A 75 1.71 11.53 15.62
CA GLU A 75 3.10 11.07 15.69
C GLU A 75 3.22 9.58 15.34
N GLU A 76 2.32 8.75 15.88
CA GLU A 76 2.29 7.32 15.54
C GLU A 76 1.87 7.09 14.08
N TYR A 77 0.95 7.89 13.55
CA TYR A 77 0.59 7.85 12.12
C TYR A 77 1.82 8.13 11.24
N MET A 78 2.57 9.19 11.55
CA MET A 78 3.76 9.57 10.80
C MET A 78 4.86 8.50 10.91
N ARG A 79 5.07 7.94 12.11
CA ARG A 79 6.01 6.83 12.33
C ARG A 79 5.65 5.60 11.50
N GLN A 80 4.38 5.21 11.46
CA GLN A 80 3.89 4.08 10.65
C GLN A 80 4.08 4.34 9.16
N ARG A 81 3.78 5.56 8.71
CA ARG A 81 3.98 5.98 7.32
C ARG A 81 5.46 5.89 6.91
N THR A 82 6.37 6.39 7.73
CA THR A 82 7.83 6.31 7.47
C THR A 82 8.31 4.87 7.39
N LYS A 83 7.73 3.98 8.20
CA LYS A 83 8.03 2.54 8.20
C LYS A 83 7.27 1.75 7.14
N HIS A 84 6.47 2.41 6.30
CA HIS A 84 5.63 1.79 5.28
C HIS A 84 4.65 0.73 5.84
N ILE A 85 4.26 0.87 7.11
CA ILE A 85 3.26 0.02 7.75
C ILE A 85 1.89 0.52 7.29
N ARG A 86 1.11 -0.36 6.64
CA ARG A 86 -0.22 -0.01 6.14
C ARG A 86 -1.30 -0.55 7.08
N ASN A 87 -2.46 0.11 7.05
CA ASN A 87 -3.63 -0.41 7.71
C ASN A 87 -4.08 -1.69 6.98
N PRO A 88 -4.26 -2.82 7.69
CA PRO A 88 -4.80 -4.04 7.08
C PRO A 88 -6.28 -3.91 6.69
N ALA A 89 -7.03 -2.99 7.31
CA ALA A 89 -8.42 -2.74 6.94
C ALA A 89 -8.52 -2.05 5.58
N GLU A 90 -9.39 -2.55 4.71
CA GLU A 90 -9.66 -1.95 3.41
C GLU A 90 -10.55 -0.70 3.55
N PRO A 91 -10.53 0.23 2.58
CA PRO A 91 -11.41 1.41 2.60
C PRO A 91 -12.89 1.08 2.77
N LYS A 92 -13.36 -0.06 2.22
CA LYS A 92 -14.74 -0.54 2.36
C LYS A 92 -15.11 -0.95 3.79
N ASP A 93 -14.14 -1.43 4.56
CA ASP A 93 -14.38 -1.82 5.96
C ASP A 93 -14.44 -0.58 6.85
N ILE A 94 -13.74 0.50 6.46
CA ILE A 94 -13.64 1.76 7.19
C ILE A 94 -14.81 2.70 6.85
N TYR A 95 -15.16 2.82 5.57
CA TYR A 95 -16.14 3.79 5.07
C TYR A 95 -17.39 3.10 4.50
N ARG A 96 -18.56 3.72 4.72
CA ARG A 96 -19.84 3.31 4.14
C ARG A 96 -19.92 3.59 2.64
N TYR A 97 -19.29 4.69 2.23
CA TYR A 97 -19.26 5.19 0.84
C TYR A 97 -17.84 5.63 0.51
N PRO A 98 -17.41 5.57 -0.77
CA PRO A 98 -16.12 6.10 -1.18
C PRO A 98 -16.08 7.61 -0.95
N VAL A 99 -15.07 8.08 -0.23
CA VAL A 99 -14.88 9.49 0.11
C VAL A 99 -14.21 10.24 -1.04
N THR A 100 -13.44 9.53 -1.85
CA THR A 100 -12.74 10.08 -3.01
C THR A 100 -12.98 9.22 -4.25
N THR A 101 -12.85 9.82 -5.43
CA THR A 101 -12.98 9.12 -6.71
C THR A 101 -11.98 7.98 -6.88
N ALA A 102 -10.78 8.10 -6.31
CA ALA A 102 -9.80 7.01 -6.29
C ALA A 102 -10.26 5.81 -5.45
N GLN A 103 -11.07 6.05 -4.40
CA GLN A 103 -11.65 4.98 -3.58
C GLN A 103 -12.82 4.29 -4.28
N GLU A 104 -13.49 4.92 -5.24
CA GLU A 104 -14.54 4.26 -6.03
C GLU A 104 -14.01 3.04 -6.76
N ILE A 105 -12.79 3.14 -7.32
CA ILE A 105 -12.09 2.02 -7.97
C ILE A 105 -11.70 0.96 -6.95
N ALA A 106 -11.23 1.38 -5.76
CA ALA A 106 -10.78 0.49 -4.70
C ALA A 106 -11.91 -0.20 -3.93
N LEU A 107 -13.16 0.27 -4.08
CA LEU A 107 -14.32 -0.35 -3.44
C LEU A 107 -14.64 -1.73 -4.04
N TRP A 108 -14.14 -2.01 -5.25
CA TRP A 108 -14.42 -3.22 -6.01
C TRP A 108 -13.49 -4.32 -5.51
N ARG A 109 -14.06 -5.35 -4.88
CA ARG A 109 -13.26 -6.49 -4.43
C ARG A 109 -12.79 -7.32 -5.62
N LYS A 110 -11.61 -7.92 -5.47
CA LYS A 110 -11.14 -9.00 -6.36
C LYS A 110 -12.12 -10.20 -6.37
N ASP A 111 -12.79 -10.41 -5.24
CA ASP A 111 -13.68 -11.56 -5.01
C ASP A 111 -15.15 -11.25 -5.29
N GLU A 112 -15.52 -9.98 -5.51
CA GLU A 112 -16.86 -9.64 -5.95
C GLU A 112 -17.02 -10.00 -7.43
N ARG A 113 -18.10 -10.72 -7.73
CA ARG A 113 -18.46 -10.99 -9.11
C ARG A 113 -18.76 -9.66 -9.79
N ILE A 114 -17.88 -9.26 -10.71
CA ILE A 114 -18.05 -8.10 -11.58
C ILE A 114 -19.46 -8.18 -12.21
N HIS A 115 -20.40 -7.39 -11.70
CA HIS A 115 -21.81 -7.43 -12.13
C HIS A 115 -21.98 -7.00 -13.59
N GLN A 116 -21.08 -6.12 -14.07
CA GLN A 116 -21.01 -5.66 -15.45
C GLN A 116 -19.56 -5.71 -15.91
N LYS A 117 -19.26 -6.54 -16.91
CA LYS A 117 -17.93 -6.58 -17.54
C LYS A 117 -17.60 -5.19 -18.05
N GLU A 118 -16.60 -4.55 -17.44
CA GLU A 118 -16.11 -3.25 -17.86
C GLU A 118 -15.87 -3.23 -19.37
N PRO A 119 -16.19 -2.15 -20.08
CA PRO A 119 -16.18 -2.12 -21.54
C PRO A 119 -14.79 -2.47 -22.10
N TRP A 120 -13.72 -2.11 -21.39
CA TRP A 120 -12.33 -2.45 -21.76
C TRP A 120 -11.96 -3.93 -21.58
N THR A 121 -12.79 -4.74 -20.92
CA THR A 121 -12.60 -6.19 -20.75
C THR A 121 -13.32 -7.02 -21.80
N GLN A 122 -14.17 -6.41 -22.63
CA GLN A 122 -15.01 -7.11 -23.60
C GLN A 122 -14.27 -7.45 -24.90
N CYS A 123 -13.16 -6.78 -25.20
CA CYS A 123 -12.36 -7.06 -26.38
C CYS A 123 -11.50 -8.32 -26.18
N TYR A 124 -11.38 -9.16 -27.22
CA TYR A 124 -10.39 -10.22 -27.25
C TYR A 124 -8.99 -9.63 -27.05
N ARG A 125 -8.32 -10.07 -25.98
CA ARG A 125 -6.93 -9.69 -25.70
C ARG A 125 -6.02 -10.83 -26.14
N TYR A 126 -5.17 -10.56 -27.12
CA TYR A 126 -4.05 -11.43 -27.43
C TYR A 126 -2.95 -11.13 -26.41
N VAL A 127 -2.84 -11.98 -25.40
CA VAL A 127 -1.72 -11.90 -24.45
C VAL A 127 -0.46 -12.27 -25.20
N ILE A 128 0.61 -11.50 -25.02
CA ILE A 128 1.93 -11.91 -25.48
C ILE A 128 2.35 -13.11 -24.63
N VAL A 129 2.15 -14.31 -25.18
CA VAL A 129 2.64 -15.55 -24.58
C VAL A 129 4.07 -15.74 -25.08
N ALA A 130 5.04 -15.61 -24.16
CA ALA A 130 6.42 -15.95 -24.48
C ALA A 130 6.49 -17.46 -24.78
N SER A 131 6.83 -17.81 -26.02
CA SER A 131 7.14 -19.20 -26.39
C SER A 131 8.38 -19.67 -25.63
N GLU A 132 8.53 -20.98 -25.44
CA GLU A 132 9.75 -21.54 -24.85
C GLU A 132 10.99 -21.09 -25.64
N MET A 133 10.92 -21.05 -26.97
CA MET A 133 11.98 -20.49 -27.82
C MET A 133 12.36 -19.04 -27.44
N THR A 134 11.38 -18.16 -27.19
CA THR A 134 11.68 -16.77 -26.79
C THR A 134 12.28 -16.66 -25.38
N LYS A 135 11.99 -17.61 -24.48
CA LYS A 135 12.65 -17.67 -23.17
C LYS A 135 14.14 -18.04 -23.29
N TYR A 136 14.49 -18.95 -24.20
CA TYR A 136 15.86 -19.45 -24.34
C TYR A 136 16.73 -18.67 -25.34
N ALA A 137 16.17 -18.22 -26.47
CA ALA A 137 16.92 -17.48 -27.49
C ALA A 137 17.45 -16.12 -26.97
N MET A 138 16.76 -15.51 -26.00
CA MET A 138 17.23 -14.28 -25.36
C MET A 138 18.41 -14.54 -24.40
N PHE A 139 18.49 -15.74 -23.82
CA PHE A 139 19.62 -16.21 -23.03
C PHE A 139 20.86 -16.47 -23.91
N GLU A 140 20.67 -17.05 -25.10
CA GLU A 140 21.79 -17.32 -26.02
C GLU A 140 22.46 -16.04 -26.53
N CYS A 141 21.68 -15.00 -26.87
CA CYS A 141 22.25 -13.75 -27.38
C CYS A 141 23.02 -12.98 -26.29
N SER A 142 22.56 -13.05 -25.04
CA SER A 142 23.26 -12.46 -23.88
C SER A 142 24.52 -13.25 -23.52
N CYS A 143 24.50 -14.59 -23.60
CA CYS A 143 25.69 -15.43 -23.43
C CYS A 143 26.73 -15.23 -24.53
N ILE A 144 26.33 -15.05 -25.80
CA ILE A 144 27.26 -14.76 -26.91
C ILE A 144 27.96 -13.41 -26.69
N HIS A 145 27.23 -12.38 -26.25
CA HIS A 145 27.83 -11.09 -25.92
C HIS A 145 28.81 -11.19 -24.73
N TYR A 146 28.45 -11.93 -23.69
CA TYR A 146 29.30 -12.12 -22.51
C TYR A 146 30.59 -12.90 -22.84
N MET A 147 30.47 -13.99 -23.61
CA MET A 147 31.61 -14.79 -24.06
C MET A 147 32.54 -13.98 -25.00
N ARG A 148 31.98 -13.14 -25.86
CA ARG A 148 32.77 -12.27 -26.74
C ARG A 148 33.52 -11.18 -25.95
N TYR A 149 32.91 -10.64 -24.89
CA TYR A 149 33.55 -9.66 -24.01
C TYR A 149 34.71 -10.27 -23.22
N ILE A 150 34.54 -11.47 -22.65
CA ILE A 150 35.61 -12.19 -21.94
C ILE A 150 36.78 -12.49 -22.89
N ARG A 151 36.49 -12.95 -24.11
CA ARG A 151 37.54 -13.29 -25.10
C ARG A 151 38.36 -12.07 -25.51
N LEU A 152 37.72 -10.91 -25.67
CA LEU A 152 38.43 -9.64 -25.97
C LEU A 152 39.27 -9.16 -24.78
N ALA A 153 38.76 -9.28 -23.55
CA ALA A 153 39.52 -8.95 -22.35
C ALA A 153 40.76 -9.84 -22.17
N SER A 154 40.65 -11.15 -22.44
CA SER A 154 41.79 -12.07 -22.40
C SER A 154 42.87 -11.76 -23.44
N ILE A 155 42.48 -11.32 -24.64
CA ILE A 155 43.43 -10.96 -25.70
C ILE A 155 44.20 -9.67 -25.34
N GLN A 156 43.54 -8.69 -24.74
CA GLN A 156 44.20 -7.47 -24.26
C GLN A 156 45.17 -7.73 -23.10
N CYS A 157 44.87 -8.66 -22.20
CA CYS A 157 45.80 -9.06 -21.15
C CYS A 157 47.04 -9.77 -21.72
N PHE A 158 46.86 -10.65 -22.72
CA PHE A 158 47.98 -11.38 -23.34
C PHE A 158 48.91 -10.47 -24.15
N SER A 159 48.37 -9.44 -24.81
CA SER A 159 49.20 -8.44 -25.52
C SER A 159 50.06 -7.64 -24.56
N LYS A 160 49.50 -7.17 -23.43
CA LYS A 160 50.27 -6.39 -22.46
C LYS A 160 51.39 -7.21 -21.83
N GLN A 161 51.18 -8.50 -21.59
CA GLN A 161 52.18 -9.36 -20.96
C GLN A 161 53.42 -9.57 -21.84
N ASN A 162 53.24 -9.68 -23.16
CA ASN A 162 54.36 -9.78 -24.11
C ASN A 162 55.13 -8.45 -24.27
N ASP A 163 54.47 -7.30 -24.08
CA ASP A 163 55.14 -6.00 -24.17
C ASP A 163 56.09 -5.74 -22.98
N TYR A 164 55.82 -6.34 -21.81
CA TYR A 164 56.69 -6.21 -20.63
C TYR A 164 57.94 -7.09 -20.68
N GLU A 165 57.93 -8.21 -21.42
CA GLU A 165 59.12 -9.06 -21.58
C GLU A 165 60.14 -8.49 -22.57
N CYS A 166 59.70 -7.67 -23.54
CA CYS A 166 60.60 -7.02 -24.50
C CYS A 166 61.38 -5.83 -23.93
N ILE A 167 60.96 -5.23 -22.80
CA ILE A 167 61.62 -4.04 -22.24
C ILE A 167 62.77 -4.41 -21.28
N THR A 168 62.82 -5.65 -20.78
CA THR A 168 63.88 -6.12 -19.86
C THR A 168 65.05 -6.84 -20.55
N ALA A 169 65.12 -6.83 -21.88
CA ALA A 169 66.12 -7.54 -22.68
C ALA A 169 67.05 -6.60 -23.49
N LEU A 170 67.22 -5.35 -23.05
CA LEU A 170 68.21 -4.38 -23.54
C LEU A 170 69.01 -3.82 -22.38
#